data_AF-A0A9N8EEZ9-F1
#
_entry.id   AF-A0A9N8EEZ9-F1
#
_cell.length_a   1.000
_cell.length_b   1.000
_cell.length_c   1.000
_cell.angle_alpha   90.00
_cell.angle_beta   90.00
_cell.angle_gamma   90.00
#
_symmetry.space_group_name_H-M   'P 1'
#
loop_
_entity.id
_entity.type
_entity.pdbx_description
1 polymer ?
#
loop_
_entity_poly.entity_id
_entity_poly.type
_entity_poly.pdbx_seq_one_letter_code
_entity_poly.pdbx_strand_id
1 'polypeptide(L)'
;MTSLHLVVPGQVIASSSSSVGTDGEDSFLKGHGTYLERVTNTSTNEAEQRLVASVVGIVHRVNKLITVIPASSGVYDGQVGDLVVGQVTAVGPTRWKVALCGSGQREAQLPLTGMVLPGGVQRVRTAQDQRDMRQHLQEGDWISAEVHKINPNDGSLLLHTRSMRYGKLSYGTHTCVPPALMPRRKNHYYTDFLDQVDVVWGVNGQIWIQRKLSALQGYHNNVAQAENDRDEDRHERLRQEHASTPLLQDDRMAVARVRNAIECLAMVHAMVTPEHVETVYRQSSHLRPADMLLPDNVIALTACTRQ
;
A
#
# COMPACT_ATOMS: atom_id res chain seq x y z
N MET A 1 14.13 -27.52 1.38
CA MET A 1 12.99 -26.99 0.63
C MET A 1 11.73 -27.35 1.40
N THR A 2 11.07 -26.38 2.01
CA THR A 2 9.76 -26.58 2.64
C THR A 2 8.73 -26.75 1.53
N SER A 3 8.04 -27.89 1.47
CA SER A 3 6.98 -28.12 0.48
C SER A 3 5.82 -27.18 0.75
N LEU A 4 5.54 -26.27 -0.18
CA LEU A 4 4.35 -25.41 -0.11
C LEU A 4 3.11 -26.26 -0.41
N HIS A 5 2.14 -26.25 0.49
CA HIS A 5 0.88 -27.00 0.33
C HIS A 5 -0.16 -26.12 -0.35
N LEU A 6 -0.37 -26.32 -1.65
CA LEU A 6 -1.38 -25.64 -2.45
C LEU A 6 -2.75 -26.31 -2.24
N VAL A 7 -3.79 -25.51 -2.05
CA VAL A 7 -5.17 -25.97 -1.91
C VAL A 7 -6.12 -25.24 -2.85
N VAL A 8 -7.24 -25.89 -3.17
CA VAL A 8 -8.35 -25.33 -3.94
C VAL A 8 -9.61 -25.18 -3.08
N PRO A 9 -10.56 -24.30 -3.43
CA PRO A 9 -11.82 -24.16 -2.72
C PRO A 9 -12.55 -25.51 -2.58
N GLY A 10 -13.05 -25.81 -1.37
CA GLY A 10 -13.71 -27.07 -1.06
C GLY A 10 -12.77 -28.18 -0.60
N GLN A 11 -11.45 -28.01 -0.69
CA GLN A 11 -10.49 -29.00 -0.20
C GLN A 11 -10.42 -28.99 1.33
N VAL A 12 -10.54 -30.16 1.95
CA VAL A 12 -10.39 -30.34 3.40
C VAL A 12 -8.91 -30.22 3.75
N ILE A 13 -8.60 -29.28 4.65
CA ILE A 13 -7.23 -29.00 5.12
C ILE A 13 -6.91 -29.78 6.39
N ALA A 14 -7.87 -29.84 7.31
CA ALA A 14 -7.75 -30.57 8.57
C ALA A 14 -9.13 -31.04 9.03
N SER A 15 -9.18 -32.18 9.70
CA SER A 15 -10.38 -32.69 10.37
C SER A 15 -10.08 -32.93 11.84
N SER A 16 -11.04 -32.59 12.70
CA SER A 16 -11.00 -32.97 14.12
C SER A 16 -12.30 -33.70 14.46
N SER A 17 -12.18 -34.95 14.87
CA SER A 17 -13.27 -35.71 15.47
C SER A 17 -13.50 -35.17 16.88
N SER A 18 -14.68 -34.60 17.16
CA SER A 18 -15.01 -34.21 18.53
C SER A 18 -15.36 -35.47 19.32
N SER A 19 -14.36 -36.16 19.88
CA SER A 19 -14.60 -37.07 20.99
C SER A 19 -15.02 -36.23 22.18
N VAL A 20 -16.24 -36.46 22.66
CA VAL A 20 -16.82 -35.80 23.85
C VAL A 20 -15.84 -35.90 25.02
N GLY A 21 -15.25 -34.77 25.45
CA GLY A 21 -14.55 -34.68 26.74
C GLY A 21 -13.17 -34.02 26.80
N THR A 22 -12.60 -33.48 25.72
CA THR A 22 -11.29 -32.79 25.80
C THR A 22 -11.32 -31.43 25.09
N ASP A 23 -11.93 -30.45 25.74
CA ASP A 23 -11.88 -29.05 25.35
C ASP A 23 -10.44 -28.52 25.54
N GLY A 24 -9.61 -28.53 24.49
CA GLY A 24 -8.49 -27.58 24.43
C GLY A 24 -7.26 -27.94 23.61
N GLU A 25 -6.94 -29.22 23.38
CA GLU A 25 -5.60 -29.57 22.87
C GLU A 25 -5.52 -29.75 21.35
N ASP A 26 -6.50 -30.39 20.70
CA ASP A 26 -6.44 -30.72 19.26
C ASP A 26 -7.32 -29.85 18.34
N SER A 27 -7.87 -28.74 18.84
CA SER A 27 -8.70 -27.84 18.03
C SER A 27 -7.85 -26.87 17.17
N PHE A 28 -8.13 -26.83 15.87
CA PHE A 28 -7.54 -25.85 14.95
C PHE A 28 -8.30 -24.52 15.03
N LEU A 29 -7.58 -23.41 14.97
CA LEU A 29 -8.15 -22.06 14.85
C LEU A 29 -8.33 -21.71 13.37
N LYS A 30 -9.53 -21.26 13.00
CA LYS A 30 -9.82 -20.79 11.65
C LYS A 30 -9.13 -19.44 11.39
N GLY A 31 -8.41 -19.35 10.29
CA GLY A 31 -7.86 -18.11 9.75
C GLY A 31 -8.61 -17.66 8.49
N HIS A 32 -8.10 -16.61 7.85
CA HIS A 32 -8.63 -16.13 6.56
C HIS A 32 -8.47 -17.21 5.47
N GLY A 33 -9.36 -17.23 4.48
CA GLY A 33 -9.33 -18.22 3.41
C GLY A 33 -9.76 -19.64 3.82
N THR A 34 -10.31 -19.81 5.02
CA THR A 34 -10.85 -21.09 5.51
C THR A 34 -12.24 -20.92 6.12
N TYR A 35 -13.04 -21.99 6.10
CA TYR A 35 -14.31 -22.08 6.81
C TYR A 35 -14.45 -23.44 7.49
N LEU A 36 -15.29 -23.49 8.53
CA LEU A 36 -15.59 -24.72 9.26
C LEU A 36 -16.87 -25.34 8.70
N GLU A 37 -16.76 -26.58 8.26
CA GLU A 37 -17.88 -27.42 7.84
C GLU A 37 -18.13 -28.49 8.92
N ARG A 38 -19.38 -28.61 9.36
CA ARG A 38 -19.81 -29.67 10.29
C ARG A 38 -20.51 -30.77 9.48
N VAL A 39 -19.92 -31.96 9.47
CA VAL A 39 -20.49 -33.12 8.79
C VAL A 39 -21.00 -34.09 9.85
N THR A 40 -22.30 -34.36 9.84
CA THR A 40 -22.91 -35.39 10.68
C THR A 40 -23.02 -36.66 9.84
N ASN A 41 -22.28 -37.70 10.21
CA ASN A 41 -22.41 -39.00 9.56
C ASN A 41 -23.73 -39.64 10.01
N THR A 42 -24.68 -39.78 9.08
CA THR A 42 -26.02 -40.38 9.33
C THR A 42 -25.96 -41.84 9.80
N SER A 43 -24.83 -42.52 9.60
CA SER A 43 -24.61 -43.91 10.03
C SER A 43 -24.03 -44.05 11.44
N THR A 44 -23.33 -43.04 11.99
CA THR A 44 -22.66 -43.15 13.30
C THR A 44 -23.09 -42.11 14.34
N ASN A 45 -23.94 -41.14 13.96
CA ASN A 45 -24.31 -39.99 14.82
C ASN A 45 -23.10 -39.20 15.36
N GLU A 46 -21.94 -39.34 14.72
CA GLU A 46 -20.74 -38.59 15.06
C GLU A 46 -20.71 -37.27 14.27
N ALA A 47 -20.45 -36.18 14.97
CA ALA A 47 -20.22 -34.87 14.36
C ALA A 47 -18.72 -34.70 14.12
N GLU A 48 -18.32 -34.60 12.85
CA GLU A 48 -16.96 -34.27 12.46
C GLU A 48 -16.87 -32.78 12.13
N GLN A 49 -15.84 -32.09 12.64
CA GLN A 49 -15.54 -30.73 12.23
C GLN A 49 -14.40 -30.76 11.22
N ARG A 50 -14.65 -30.23 10.02
CA ARG A 50 -13.68 -30.14 8.93
C ARG A 50 -13.36 -28.68 8.67
N LEU A 51 -12.08 -28.37 8.61
CA LEU A 51 -11.59 -27.08 8.13
C LEU A 51 -11.38 -27.18 6.62
N VAL A 52 -12.12 -26.36 5.88
CA VAL A 52 -12.16 -26.39 4.41
C VAL A 52 -11.61 -25.08 3.84
N ALA A 53 -10.87 -25.16 2.75
CA ALA A 53 -10.38 -23.98 2.03
C ALA A 53 -11.53 -23.25 1.32
N SER A 54 -11.61 -21.92 1.44
CA SER A 54 -12.53 -21.10 0.65
C SER A 54 -11.90 -20.50 -0.60
N VAL A 55 -10.57 -20.43 -0.66
CA VAL A 55 -9.81 -19.78 -1.73
C VAL A 55 -8.71 -20.69 -2.28
N VAL A 56 -8.30 -20.48 -3.53
CA VAL A 56 -7.11 -21.12 -4.09
C VAL A 56 -5.88 -20.44 -3.50
N GLY A 57 -4.98 -21.20 -2.89
CA GLY A 57 -3.83 -20.59 -2.23
C GLY A 57 -2.94 -21.57 -1.49
N ILE A 58 -1.95 -21.02 -0.80
CA ILE A 58 -0.97 -21.78 -0.04
C ILE A 58 -1.40 -21.82 1.42
N VAL A 59 -1.40 -23.01 2.02
CA VAL A 59 -1.71 -23.18 3.43
C VAL A 59 -0.56 -22.65 4.27
N HIS A 60 -0.87 -21.67 5.13
CA HIS A 60 0.02 -21.11 6.12
C HIS A 60 -0.46 -21.49 7.51
N ARG A 61 0.33 -22.31 8.21
CA ARG A 61 0.02 -22.79 9.56
C ARG A 61 0.95 -22.12 10.56
N VAL A 62 0.37 -21.37 11.50
CA VAL A 62 1.08 -20.77 12.63
C VAL A 62 0.47 -21.33 13.90
N ASN A 63 1.17 -22.25 14.56
CA ASN A 63 0.67 -23.01 15.70
C ASN A 63 -0.66 -23.73 15.38
N LYS A 64 -1.75 -23.34 16.05
CA LYS A 64 -3.10 -23.85 15.81
C LYS A 64 -3.86 -23.06 14.74
N LEU A 65 -3.40 -21.88 14.34
CA LEU A 65 -4.05 -21.04 13.34
C LEU A 65 -3.68 -21.50 11.94
N ILE A 66 -4.69 -21.87 11.15
CA ILE A 66 -4.55 -22.26 9.75
C ILE A 66 -5.20 -21.18 8.88
N THR A 67 -4.42 -20.56 8.01
CA THR A 67 -4.86 -19.54 7.05
C THR A 67 -4.48 -20.01 5.65
N VAL A 68 -5.32 -19.74 4.66
CA VAL A 68 -4.97 -19.94 3.25
C VAL A 68 -4.61 -18.59 2.66
N ILE A 69 -3.36 -18.41 2.25
CA ILE A 69 -2.90 -17.21 1.56
C ILE A 69 -3.29 -17.34 0.09
N PRO A 70 -4.19 -16.48 -0.44
CA PRO A 70 -4.69 -16.60 -1.80
C PRO A 70 -3.56 -16.43 -2.82
N ALA A 71 -3.58 -17.22 -3.90
CA ALA A 71 -2.58 -17.15 -4.97
C ALA A 71 -2.63 -15.82 -5.74
N SER A 72 -3.81 -15.18 -5.78
CA SER A 72 -4.02 -13.87 -6.42
C SER A 72 -4.41 -12.83 -5.36
N SER A 73 -3.47 -12.39 -4.52
CA SER A 73 -3.72 -11.26 -3.60
C SER A 73 -3.63 -9.92 -4.35
N GLY A 74 -4.52 -9.72 -5.33
CA GLY A 74 -4.68 -8.44 -6.02
C GLY A 74 -5.33 -7.36 -5.15
N VAL A 75 -5.88 -7.76 -4.00
CA VAL A 75 -6.56 -6.87 -3.05
C VAL A 75 -5.63 -6.53 -1.89
N TYR A 76 -5.54 -5.24 -1.58
CA TYR A 76 -4.83 -4.73 -0.42
C TYR A 76 -5.69 -4.89 0.84
N ASP A 77 -5.21 -5.69 1.80
CA ASP A 77 -5.96 -5.98 3.03
C ASP A 77 -5.76 -4.98 4.17
N GLY A 78 -4.79 -4.08 4.07
CA GLY A 78 -4.54 -3.03 5.06
C GLY A 78 -4.02 -3.52 6.41
N GLN A 79 -2.93 -2.92 6.89
CA GLN A 79 -2.47 -3.06 8.27
C GLN A 79 -2.30 -1.70 8.91
N VAL A 80 -2.49 -1.62 10.23
CA VAL A 80 -2.23 -0.38 10.98
C VAL A 80 -0.76 -0.02 10.85
N GLY A 81 -0.48 1.23 10.49
CA GLY A 81 0.87 1.74 10.21
C GLY A 81 1.31 1.61 8.74
N ASP A 82 0.52 0.97 7.86
CA ASP A 82 0.85 0.92 6.44
C ASP A 82 0.75 2.33 5.82
N LEU A 83 1.79 2.73 5.07
CA LEU A 83 1.76 3.93 4.24
C LEU A 83 1.02 3.62 2.94
N VAL A 84 0.00 4.39 2.61
CA VAL A 84 -0.81 4.21 1.41
C VAL A 84 -0.89 5.50 0.60
N VAL A 85 -1.00 5.34 -0.72
CA VAL A 85 -1.29 6.42 -1.65
C VAL A 85 -2.68 6.21 -2.22
N GLY A 86 -3.54 7.22 -2.23
CA GLY A 86 -4.91 7.07 -2.71
C GLY A 86 -5.46 8.34 -3.33
N GLN A 87 -6.54 8.19 -4.09
CA GLN A 87 -7.24 9.30 -4.73
C GLN A 87 -8.51 9.63 -3.95
N VAL A 88 -8.77 10.92 -3.71
CA VAL A 88 -10.00 11.39 -3.09
C VAL A 88 -11.16 11.18 -4.05
N THR A 89 -12.12 10.33 -3.69
CA THR A 89 -13.31 10.05 -4.51
C THR A 89 -14.46 10.99 -4.20
N ALA A 90 -14.63 11.38 -2.93
CA ALA A 90 -15.71 12.25 -2.51
C ALA A 90 -15.36 13.02 -1.24
N VAL A 91 -15.83 14.26 -1.15
CA VAL A 91 -15.76 15.11 0.04
C VAL A 91 -17.08 15.02 0.80
N GLY A 92 -17.08 14.38 1.98
CA GLY A 92 -18.23 14.34 2.88
C GLY A 92 -18.21 15.49 3.91
N PRO A 93 -19.22 15.58 4.79
CA PRO A 93 -19.34 16.70 5.75
C PRO A 93 -18.32 16.67 6.89
N THR A 94 -17.78 15.50 7.23
CA THR A 94 -16.82 15.31 8.33
C THR A 94 -15.62 14.44 7.96
N ARG A 95 -15.63 13.87 6.75
CA ARG A 95 -14.60 12.95 6.26
C ARG A 95 -14.49 12.98 4.74
N TRP A 96 -13.30 12.71 4.22
CA TRP A 96 -13.07 12.39 2.82
C TRP A 96 -13.13 10.88 2.61
N LYS A 97 -13.64 10.48 1.45
CA LYS A 97 -13.53 9.12 0.94
C LYS A 97 -12.32 9.03 0.01
N VAL A 98 -11.52 8.00 0.19
CA VAL A 98 -10.24 7.84 -0.51
C VAL A 98 -10.21 6.44 -1.12
N ALA A 99 -10.08 6.35 -2.44
CA ALA A 99 -9.84 5.10 -3.13
C ALA A 99 -8.37 4.68 -2.95
N LEU A 100 -8.16 3.51 -2.33
CA LEU A 100 -6.82 2.93 -2.14
C LEU A 100 -6.43 1.94 -3.24
N CYS A 101 -7.36 1.51 -4.08
CA CYS A 101 -7.06 0.61 -5.19
C CYS A 101 -7.96 0.95 -6.38
N GLY A 102 -7.42 0.84 -7.61
CA GLY A 102 -8.15 1.12 -8.84
C GLY A 102 -9.34 0.20 -9.09
N SER A 103 -9.37 -1.01 -8.51
CA SER A 103 -10.47 -1.97 -8.65
C SER A 103 -11.44 -1.91 -7.47
N GLY A 104 -12.22 -0.83 -7.38
CA GLY A 104 -13.61 -0.77 -6.88
C GLY A 104 -14.02 -1.32 -5.50
N GLN A 105 -13.15 -1.89 -4.67
CA GLN A 105 -13.64 -2.68 -3.53
C GLN A 105 -13.39 -2.12 -2.12
N ARG A 106 -12.51 -1.12 -1.92
CA ARG A 106 -12.35 -0.51 -0.58
C ARG A 106 -12.09 1.00 -0.67
N GLU A 107 -13.10 1.78 -0.30
CA GLU A 107 -12.93 3.19 0.05
C GLU A 107 -12.46 3.28 1.51
N ALA A 108 -11.34 3.97 1.72
CA ALA A 108 -10.89 4.36 3.04
C ALA A 108 -11.49 5.70 3.44
N GLN A 109 -11.54 5.96 4.74
CA GLN A 109 -12.09 7.18 5.30
C GLN A 109 -10.97 8.00 5.93
N LEU A 110 -10.82 9.23 5.47
CA LEU A 110 -9.95 10.23 6.11
C LEU A 110 -10.84 11.21 6.88
N PRO A 111 -10.97 11.11 8.21
CA PRO A 111 -11.73 12.07 8.99
C PRO A 111 -11.01 13.42 9.04
N LEU A 112 -11.76 14.52 9.17
CA LEU A 112 -11.21 15.88 9.35
C LEU A 112 -10.26 15.99 10.55
N THR A 113 -10.48 15.17 11.59
CA THR A 113 -9.60 15.09 12.78
C THR A 113 -8.28 14.35 12.50
N GLY A 114 -8.23 13.57 11.42
CA GLY A 114 -7.04 12.84 10.97
C GLY A 114 -6.14 13.68 10.06
N MET A 115 -6.59 14.87 9.61
CA MET A 115 -5.82 15.75 8.74
C MET A 115 -5.14 16.88 9.53
N VAL A 116 -3.89 17.19 9.18
CA VAL A 116 -3.20 18.40 9.63
C VAL A 116 -3.75 19.58 8.84
N LEU A 117 -4.35 20.54 9.53
CA LEU A 117 -4.81 21.79 8.93
C LEU A 117 -3.63 22.77 8.87
N PRO A 118 -3.57 23.62 7.83
CA PRO A 118 -2.52 24.64 7.73
C PRO A 118 -2.55 25.55 8.97
N GLY A 119 -1.38 25.75 9.57
CA GLY A 119 -1.17 26.60 10.75
C GLY A 119 -0.84 25.84 12.05
N GLY A 120 -0.74 24.51 12.01
CA GLY A 120 -0.04 23.65 12.99
C GLY A 120 -0.58 23.58 14.39
N VAL A 121 -1.49 24.48 14.76
CA VAL A 121 -2.11 24.47 16.06
C VAL A 121 -3.09 23.31 16.12
N GLN A 122 -2.85 22.40 17.06
CA GLN A 122 -3.83 21.41 17.49
C GLN A 122 -5.01 22.13 18.16
N ARG A 123 -5.93 22.65 17.35
CA ARG A 123 -7.16 23.32 17.79
C ARG A 123 -8.39 22.44 17.60
N VAL A 124 -9.39 22.66 18.45
CA VAL A 124 -10.72 22.04 18.31
C VAL A 124 -11.26 22.38 16.93
N ARG A 125 -11.58 21.34 16.15
CA ARG A 125 -12.08 21.48 14.78
C ARG A 125 -13.40 22.25 14.82
N THR A 126 -13.46 23.34 14.08
CA THR A 126 -14.57 24.29 14.11
C THR A 126 -15.55 24.02 12.97
N ALA A 127 -16.79 24.52 13.05
CA ALA A 127 -17.77 24.43 11.96
C ALA A 127 -17.33 25.18 10.69
N GLN A 128 -16.37 26.09 10.79
CA GLN A 128 -15.70 26.72 9.66
C GLN A 128 -14.82 25.71 8.90
N ASP A 129 -14.03 24.91 9.61
CA ASP A 129 -13.15 23.89 9.00
C ASP A 129 -13.95 22.83 8.22
N GLN A 130 -15.18 22.52 8.68
CA GLN A 130 -16.10 21.64 7.95
C GLN A 130 -16.56 22.24 6.62
N ARG A 131 -16.76 23.56 6.55
CA ARG A 131 -17.11 24.27 5.31
C ARG A 131 -15.92 24.36 4.36
N ASP A 132 -14.72 24.50 4.90
CA ASP A 132 -13.49 24.66 4.12
C ASP A 132 -12.84 23.32 3.74
N MET A 133 -13.46 22.18 4.03
CA MET A 133 -12.93 20.85 3.68
C MET A 133 -12.57 20.71 2.20
N ARG A 134 -13.41 21.27 1.32
CA ARG A 134 -13.19 21.27 -0.13
C ARG A 134 -12.04 22.18 -0.58
N GLN A 135 -11.61 23.13 0.25
CA GLN A 135 -10.44 23.96 -0.07
C GLN A 135 -9.13 23.19 0.15
N HIS A 136 -9.11 22.24 1.09
CA HIS A 136 -7.92 21.43 1.37
C HIS A 136 -7.74 20.26 0.42
N LEU A 137 -8.80 19.47 0.21
CA LEU A 137 -8.80 18.29 -0.64
C LEU A 137 -10.09 18.22 -1.45
N GLN A 138 -9.95 18.10 -2.77
CA GLN A 138 -11.05 18.00 -3.73
C GLN A 138 -11.10 16.60 -4.35
N GLU A 139 -12.24 16.26 -4.95
CA GLU A 139 -12.35 15.02 -5.71
C GLU A 139 -11.32 14.97 -6.84
N GLY A 140 -10.64 13.84 -6.97
CA GLY A 140 -9.56 13.64 -7.93
C GLY A 140 -8.15 13.92 -7.39
N ASP A 141 -8.02 14.60 -6.25
CA ASP A 141 -6.73 14.85 -5.62
C ASP A 141 -6.08 13.54 -5.13
N TRP A 142 -4.76 13.44 -5.30
CA TRP A 142 -3.96 12.34 -4.75
C TRP A 142 -3.42 12.70 -3.38
N ILE A 143 -3.42 11.72 -2.47
CA ILE A 143 -2.90 11.89 -1.12
C ILE A 143 -2.01 10.71 -0.72
N SER A 144 -0.99 11.02 0.08
CA SER A 144 -0.29 10.03 0.91
C SER A 144 -0.87 10.06 2.32
N ALA A 145 -1.15 8.90 2.90
CA ALA A 145 -1.69 8.79 4.25
C ALA A 145 -1.27 7.49 4.92
N GLU A 146 -1.33 7.44 6.24
CA GLU A 146 -1.06 6.24 7.02
C GLU A 146 -2.37 5.63 7.53
N VAL A 147 -2.44 4.30 7.55
CA VAL A 147 -3.58 3.56 8.12
C VAL A 147 -3.53 3.66 9.65
N HIS A 148 -4.46 4.42 10.22
CA HIS A 148 -4.55 4.62 11.67
C HIS A 148 -5.21 3.46 12.38
N LYS A 149 -6.36 3.04 11.86
CA LYS A 149 -7.24 2.06 12.48
C LYS A 149 -8.02 1.33 11.41
N ILE A 150 -8.31 0.06 11.68
CA ILE A 150 -9.20 -0.76 10.87
C ILE A 150 -10.49 -0.93 11.67
N ASN A 151 -11.63 -0.59 11.08
CA ASN A 151 -12.92 -0.74 11.72
C ASN A 151 -13.24 -2.24 11.87
N PRO A 152 -13.44 -2.77 13.09
CA PRO A 152 -13.63 -4.21 13.30
C PRO A 152 -14.89 -4.78 12.65
N ASN A 153 -15.92 -3.96 12.48
CA ASN A 153 -17.24 -4.41 11.99
C ASN A 153 -17.27 -4.54 10.47
N ASP A 154 -16.70 -3.55 9.76
CA ASP A 154 -16.83 -3.44 8.29
C ASP A 154 -15.50 -3.63 7.56
N GLY A 155 -14.38 -3.74 8.28
CA GLY A 155 -13.04 -3.79 7.70
C GLY A 155 -12.60 -2.50 7.00
N SER A 156 -13.37 -1.41 7.13
CA SER A 156 -13.03 -0.12 6.51
C SER A 156 -11.80 0.50 7.17
N LEU A 157 -10.95 1.10 6.33
CA LEU A 157 -9.68 1.67 6.75
C LEU A 157 -9.86 3.14 7.12
N LEU A 158 -9.44 3.52 8.33
CA LEU A 158 -9.36 4.90 8.77
C LEU A 158 -7.93 5.41 8.55
N LEU A 159 -7.81 6.50 7.81
CA LEU A 159 -6.53 7.12 7.47
C LEU A 159 -6.25 8.34 8.36
N HIS A 160 -4.97 8.69 8.49
CA HIS A 160 -4.57 10.01 8.96
C HIS A 160 -3.32 10.53 8.24
N THR A 161 -3.18 11.84 8.21
CA THR A 161 -2.02 12.56 7.67
C THR A 161 -1.35 13.39 8.77
N ARG A 162 -1.21 12.82 9.98
CA ARG A 162 -0.62 13.49 11.16
C ARG A 162 0.88 13.79 11.04
N SER A 163 1.58 13.18 10.08
CA SER A 163 2.97 13.51 9.79
C SER A 163 3.04 14.51 8.64
N MET A 164 3.96 15.47 8.74
CA MET A 164 4.22 16.45 7.67
C MET A 164 4.64 15.83 6.35
N ARG A 165 5.20 14.61 6.39
CA ARG A 165 5.56 13.82 5.20
C ARG A 165 4.33 13.32 4.42
N TYR A 166 3.14 13.41 5.01
CA TYR A 166 1.90 12.92 4.44
C TYR A 166 0.96 14.07 4.08
N GLY A 167 0.22 13.92 3.00
CA GLY A 167 -0.73 14.95 2.57
C GLY A 167 -0.98 14.91 1.08
N LYS A 168 -1.36 16.07 0.53
CA LYS A 168 -1.67 16.22 -0.89
C LYS A 168 -0.42 16.05 -1.74
N LEU A 169 -0.48 15.10 -2.67
CA LEU A 169 0.55 14.83 -3.66
C LEU A 169 0.24 15.65 -4.92
N SER A 170 1.24 16.36 -5.45
CA SER A 170 1.06 17.25 -6.60
C SER A 170 2.33 17.28 -7.45
N TYR A 171 2.20 17.69 -8.72
CA TYR A 171 3.32 17.85 -9.66
C TYR A 171 4.18 16.58 -9.85
N GLY A 172 3.52 15.43 -9.91
CA GLY A 172 4.11 14.13 -10.15
C GLY A 172 3.24 13.26 -11.05
N THR A 173 3.66 12.01 -11.22
CA THR A 173 2.90 10.96 -11.90
C THR A 173 2.58 9.84 -10.93
N HIS A 174 1.44 9.21 -11.17
CA HIS A 174 1.01 8.02 -10.46
C HIS A 174 1.28 6.77 -11.30
N THR A 175 1.57 5.65 -10.65
CA THR A 175 1.62 4.32 -11.27
C THR A 175 1.05 3.27 -10.30
N CYS A 176 0.39 2.26 -10.84
CA CYS A 176 -0.25 1.21 -10.05
C CYS A 176 0.39 -0.14 -10.33
N VAL A 177 0.78 -0.85 -9.28
CA VAL A 177 1.26 -2.23 -9.33
C VAL A 177 0.38 -3.10 -8.42
N PRO A 178 0.30 -4.42 -8.66
CA PRO A 178 -0.38 -5.32 -7.74
C PRO A 178 0.20 -5.20 -6.32
N PRO A 179 -0.64 -5.07 -5.26
CA PRO A 179 -0.15 -4.92 -3.88
C PRO A 179 0.75 -6.07 -3.42
N ALA A 180 0.56 -7.27 -4.00
CA ALA A 180 1.39 -8.45 -3.73
C ALA A 180 2.87 -8.25 -4.08
N LEU A 181 3.18 -7.38 -5.05
CA LEU A 181 4.55 -7.09 -5.48
C LEU A 181 5.22 -6.02 -4.59
N MET A 182 4.49 -5.40 -3.67
CA MET A 182 4.99 -4.36 -2.77
C MET A 182 5.30 -4.96 -1.39
N PRO A 183 6.58 -5.25 -1.07
CA PRO A 183 6.93 -5.72 0.26
C PRO A 183 6.84 -4.59 1.28
N ARG A 184 6.31 -4.90 2.47
CA ARG A 184 6.32 -3.98 3.61
C ARG A 184 7.73 -3.71 4.09
N ARG A 185 8.12 -2.44 4.19
CA ARG A 185 9.44 -1.99 4.64
C ARG A 185 9.35 -0.91 5.71
N LYS A 186 10.49 -0.61 6.35
CA LYS A 186 10.56 0.46 7.35
C LYS A 186 10.30 1.84 6.74
N ASN A 187 10.85 2.07 5.56
CA ASN A 187 10.73 3.33 4.83
C ASN A 187 10.03 3.06 3.49
N HIS A 188 8.98 3.83 3.23
CA HIS A 188 8.22 3.83 1.98
C HIS A 188 8.24 5.20 1.30
N TYR A 189 8.96 6.15 1.88
CA TYR A 189 9.16 7.50 1.35
C TYR A 189 10.64 7.67 1.09
N TYR A 190 11.02 7.86 -0.18
CA TYR A 190 12.40 8.02 -0.59
C TYR A 190 12.55 9.39 -1.26
N THR A 191 13.23 10.28 -0.55
CA THR A 191 13.71 11.55 -1.11
C THR A 191 15.04 11.29 -1.83
N ASP A 192 15.28 12.01 -2.92
CA ASP A 192 16.55 11.95 -3.65
C ASP A 192 16.85 10.57 -4.24
N PHE A 193 15.82 9.86 -4.69
CA PHE A 193 15.97 8.58 -5.35
C PHE A 193 16.71 8.78 -6.68
N LEU A 194 17.86 8.11 -6.81
CA LEU A 194 18.76 8.20 -7.96
C LEU A 194 19.25 9.62 -8.26
N ASP A 195 19.31 10.48 -7.22
CA ASP A 195 19.64 11.90 -7.28
C ASP A 195 18.70 12.77 -8.15
N GLN A 196 17.57 12.22 -8.59
CA GLN A 196 16.73 12.83 -9.64
C GLN A 196 15.25 13.01 -9.26
N VAL A 197 14.68 12.10 -8.47
CA VAL A 197 13.23 12.09 -8.19
C VAL A 197 12.92 11.76 -6.74
N ASP A 198 11.75 12.18 -6.28
CA ASP A 198 11.20 11.74 -5.00
C ASP A 198 10.09 10.72 -5.27
N VAL A 199 10.06 9.62 -4.48
CA VAL A 199 9.13 8.51 -4.69
C VAL A 199 8.43 8.11 -3.39
N VAL A 200 7.10 7.99 -3.47
CA VAL A 200 6.24 7.48 -2.39
C VAL A 200 5.71 6.11 -2.81
N TRP A 201 6.11 5.09 -2.06
CA TRP A 201 5.78 3.68 -2.30
C TRP A 201 4.60 3.26 -1.42
N GLY A 202 3.38 3.37 -1.91
CA GLY A 202 2.23 2.86 -1.17
C GLY A 202 2.26 1.34 -1.06
N VAL A 203 2.08 0.81 0.15
CA VAL A 203 1.96 -0.65 0.41
C VAL A 203 0.76 -1.24 -0.34
N ASN A 204 -0.23 -0.41 -0.65
CA ASN A 204 -1.39 -0.73 -1.47
C ASN A 204 -1.09 -0.82 -2.99
N GLY A 205 0.17 -0.81 -3.41
CA GLY A 205 0.54 -0.90 -4.83
C GLY A 205 0.40 0.41 -5.60
N GLN A 206 -0.03 1.48 -4.93
CA GLN A 206 -0.13 2.82 -5.54
C GLN A 206 1.17 3.56 -5.28
N ILE A 207 1.88 3.93 -6.34
CA ILE A 207 3.19 4.58 -6.25
C ILE A 207 3.07 5.98 -6.86
N TRP A 208 3.62 6.97 -6.16
CA TRP A 208 3.69 8.34 -6.64
C TRP A 208 5.15 8.73 -6.88
N ILE A 209 5.42 9.31 -8.04
CA ILE A 209 6.76 9.72 -8.46
C ILE A 209 6.69 11.20 -8.81
N GLN A 210 7.53 12.01 -8.19
CA GLN A 210 7.58 13.44 -8.45
C GLN A 210 9.02 13.89 -8.67
N ARG A 211 9.19 15.07 -9.26
CA ARG A 211 10.53 15.65 -9.39
C ARG A 211 11.15 15.87 -8.00
N LYS A 212 12.48 15.84 -7.96
CA LYS A 212 13.25 16.25 -6.78
C LYS A 212 12.97 17.70 -6.42
N LEU A 213 12.85 17.97 -5.12
CA LEU A 213 12.97 19.31 -4.55
C LEU A 213 14.27 19.46 -3.78
N SER A 214 15.09 20.44 -4.18
CA SER A 214 16.36 20.78 -3.55
C SER A 214 16.25 21.04 -2.04
N ALA A 215 15.09 21.49 -1.56
CA ALA A 215 14.87 21.90 -0.18
C ALA A 215 14.60 20.74 0.83
N LEU A 216 14.52 19.48 0.38
CA LEU A 216 14.30 18.30 1.24
C LEU A 216 15.58 17.60 1.74
N GLN A 217 16.77 17.94 1.22
CA GLN A 217 18.04 17.26 1.53
C GLN A 217 18.47 17.36 3.02
N GLY A 218 18.03 18.39 3.74
CA GLY A 218 18.45 18.64 5.13
C GLY A 218 17.68 17.87 6.22
N TYR A 219 16.62 17.13 5.88
CA TYR A 219 15.65 16.67 6.88
C TYR A 219 15.76 15.18 7.25
N HIS A 220 16.37 14.34 6.40
CA HIS A 220 16.20 12.89 6.52
C HIS A 220 17.42 12.11 7.06
N ASN A 221 18.61 12.73 7.10
CA ASN A 221 19.81 12.09 7.68
C ASN A 221 19.90 12.27 9.22
N ASN A 222 19.10 13.15 9.81
CA ASN A 222 19.12 13.44 11.26
C ASN A 222 17.72 13.26 11.87
N VAL A 223 17.38 12.01 12.17
CA VAL A 223 16.09 11.56 12.75
C VAL A 223 15.83 12.09 14.19
N ALA A 224 16.67 12.96 14.74
CA ALA A 224 16.66 13.24 16.19
C ALA A 224 16.44 14.71 16.60
N GLN A 225 16.26 15.70 15.71
CA GLN A 225 16.38 17.10 16.18
C GLN A 225 15.66 18.20 15.38
N ALA A 226 14.44 17.95 14.89
CA ALA A 226 13.61 19.01 14.31
C ALA A 226 12.16 18.91 14.78
N GLU A 227 11.95 19.24 16.05
CA GLU A 227 10.63 19.46 16.66
C GLU A 227 10.40 20.97 16.85
N ASN A 228 10.21 21.73 15.78
CA ASN A 228 9.77 23.14 15.90
C ASN A 228 8.78 23.52 14.81
N ASP A 229 7.84 24.41 15.15
CA ASP A 229 6.74 24.99 14.35
C ASP A 229 7.15 25.62 12.99
N ARG A 230 8.42 25.53 12.56
CA ARG A 230 8.94 26.10 11.30
C ARG A 230 8.78 25.19 10.09
N ASP A 231 8.35 23.94 10.27
CA ASP A 231 8.33 22.93 9.22
C ASP A 231 7.03 22.90 8.39
N GLU A 232 5.94 23.49 8.91
CA GLU A 232 4.67 23.61 8.16
C GLU A 232 4.69 24.72 7.12
N ASP A 233 5.11 25.92 7.53
CA ASP A 233 5.39 27.02 6.61
C ASP A 233 6.41 26.57 5.56
N ARG A 234 7.34 25.67 5.92
CA ARG A 234 8.27 25.08 4.98
C ARG A 234 7.58 24.14 3.99
N HIS A 235 6.67 23.25 4.40
CA HIS A 235 5.93 22.37 3.48
C HIS A 235 4.96 23.12 2.56
N GLU A 236 4.31 24.18 3.06
CA GLU A 236 3.51 25.06 2.22
C GLU A 236 4.40 25.80 1.22
N ARG A 237 5.56 26.30 1.65
CA ARG A 237 6.58 26.86 0.74
C ARG A 237 7.06 25.85 -0.30
N LEU A 238 7.28 24.59 0.08
CA LEU A 238 7.66 23.52 -0.85
C LEU A 238 6.55 23.26 -1.89
N ARG A 239 5.29 23.25 -1.48
CA ARG A 239 4.15 23.13 -2.41
C ARG A 239 4.08 24.31 -3.37
N GLN A 240 4.33 25.53 -2.89
CA GLN A 240 4.38 26.73 -3.71
C GLN A 240 5.59 26.72 -4.66
N GLU A 241 6.75 26.25 -4.21
CA GLU A 241 7.96 26.08 -5.03
C GLU A 241 7.74 25.01 -6.11
N HIS A 242 7.06 23.92 -5.77
CA HIS A 242 6.59 22.93 -6.74
C HIS A 242 5.62 23.53 -7.76
N ALA A 243 4.78 24.49 -7.37
CA ALA A 243 3.85 25.13 -8.30
C ALA A 243 4.55 26.14 -9.21
N SER A 244 5.55 26.86 -8.70
CA SER A 244 6.23 27.94 -9.42
C SER A 244 7.37 27.44 -10.32
N THR A 245 8.03 26.34 -9.95
CA THR A 245 9.18 25.85 -10.71
C THR A 245 8.71 25.15 -11.99
N PRO A 246 9.16 25.56 -13.19
CA PRO A 246 8.79 24.88 -14.42
C PRO A 246 9.36 23.45 -14.46
N LEU A 247 8.64 22.50 -15.04
CA LEU A 247 9.13 21.14 -15.23
C LEU A 247 10.12 21.13 -16.42
N LEU A 248 11.36 20.74 -16.18
CA LEU A 248 12.37 20.60 -17.24
C LEU A 248 12.17 19.29 -18.00
N GLN A 249 12.75 19.19 -19.20
CA GLN A 249 12.67 17.97 -19.99
C GLN A 249 13.38 16.80 -19.29
N ASP A 250 14.54 17.08 -18.69
CA ASP A 250 15.32 16.06 -17.99
C ASP A 250 14.57 15.49 -16.78
N ASP A 251 13.91 16.35 -16.00
CA ASP A 251 13.05 15.92 -14.88
C ASP A 251 11.93 14.99 -15.37
N ARG A 252 11.27 15.34 -16.47
CA ARG A 252 10.22 14.50 -17.08
C ARG A 252 10.77 13.16 -17.55
N MET A 253 11.95 13.16 -18.16
CA MET A 253 12.59 11.93 -18.63
C MET A 253 13.01 11.03 -17.46
N ALA A 254 13.51 11.60 -16.37
CA ALA A 254 13.84 10.88 -15.15
C ALA A 254 12.60 10.21 -14.54
N VAL A 255 11.52 10.98 -14.34
CA VAL A 255 10.23 10.50 -13.83
C VAL A 255 9.66 9.40 -14.72
N ALA A 256 9.67 9.60 -16.05
CA ALA A 256 9.18 8.60 -17.00
C ALA A 256 10.00 7.30 -16.98
N ARG A 257 11.33 7.40 -16.84
CA ARG A 257 12.22 6.24 -16.76
C ARG A 257 11.99 5.44 -15.49
N VAL A 258 11.84 6.10 -14.33
CA VAL A 258 11.51 5.44 -13.06
C VAL A 258 10.13 4.78 -13.12
N ARG A 259 9.13 5.46 -13.68
CA ARG A 259 7.79 4.89 -13.89
C ARG A 259 7.87 3.65 -14.76
N ASN A 260 8.60 3.69 -15.88
CA ASN A 260 8.73 2.55 -16.78
C ASN A 260 9.53 1.41 -16.16
N ALA A 261 10.54 1.69 -15.32
CA ALA A 261 11.26 0.66 -14.57
C ALA A 261 10.34 -0.11 -13.61
N ILE A 262 9.44 0.59 -12.92
CA ILE A 262 8.41 -0.02 -12.05
C ILE A 262 7.46 -0.90 -12.87
N GLU A 263 7.00 -0.41 -14.02
CA GLU A 263 6.12 -1.16 -14.92
C GLU A 263 6.80 -2.42 -15.48
N CYS A 264 8.09 -2.34 -15.83
CA CYS A 264 8.86 -3.51 -16.28
C CYS A 264 8.87 -4.61 -15.22
N LEU A 265 9.10 -4.26 -13.95
CA LEU A 265 9.07 -5.20 -12.83
C LEU A 265 7.67 -5.79 -12.60
N ALA A 266 6.64 -4.95 -12.72
CA ALA A 266 5.25 -5.38 -12.58
C ALA A 266 4.85 -6.40 -13.66
N MET A 267 5.23 -6.17 -14.93
CA MET A 267 4.94 -7.09 -16.04
C MET A 267 5.52 -8.48 -15.83
N VAL A 268 6.68 -8.56 -15.18
CA VAL A 268 7.40 -9.84 -14.95
C VAL A 268 7.08 -10.46 -13.59
N HIS A 269 6.13 -9.86 -12.85
CA HIS A 269 5.73 -10.29 -11.50
C HIS A 269 6.90 -10.37 -10.51
N ALA A 270 7.91 -9.50 -10.69
CA ALA A 270 9.00 -9.35 -9.74
C ALA A 270 8.60 -8.40 -8.61
N MET A 271 9.21 -8.58 -7.43
CA MET A 271 9.01 -7.67 -6.31
C MET A 271 9.47 -6.26 -6.68
N VAL A 272 8.62 -5.28 -6.48
CA VAL A 272 8.90 -3.87 -6.75
C VAL A 272 9.56 -3.28 -5.51
N THR A 273 10.89 -3.32 -5.51
CA THR A 273 11.72 -2.74 -4.44
C THR A 273 12.52 -1.56 -4.99
N PRO A 274 12.87 -0.57 -4.15
CA PRO A 274 13.78 0.50 -4.52
C PRO A 274 15.07 0.00 -5.17
N GLU A 275 15.67 -1.08 -4.65
CA GLU A 275 16.92 -1.63 -5.19
C GLU A 275 16.74 -2.27 -6.58
N HIS A 276 15.62 -2.97 -6.80
CA HIS A 276 15.30 -3.53 -8.11
C HIS A 276 15.03 -2.42 -9.13
N VAL A 277 14.28 -1.39 -8.73
CA VAL A 277 13.96 -0.25 -9.60
C VAL A 277 15.21 0.53 -9.95
N GLU A 278 16.12 0.75 -9.00
CA GLU A 278 17.43 1.36 -9.24
C GLU A 278 18.27 0.54 -10.23
N THR A 279 18.26 -0.80 -10.09
CA THR A 279 19.00 -1.69 -10.98
C THR A 279 18.46 -1.61 -12.42
N VAL A 280 17.14 -1.72 -12.58
CA VAL A 280 16.46 -1.58 -13.88
C VAL A 280 16.69 -0.19 -14.48
N TYR A 281 16.61 0.86 -13.66
CA TYR A 281 16.86 2.24 -14.08
C TYR A 281 18.27 2.38 -14.64
N ARG A 282 19.30 1.93 -13.92
CA ARG A 282 20.71 2.02 -14.36
C ARG A 282 20.95 1.21 -15.63
N GLN A 283 20.39 0.01 -15.72
CA GLN A 283 20.50 -0.82 -16.92
C GLN A 283 19.80 -0.17 -18.12
N SER A 284 18.68 0.53 -17.91
CA SER A 284 17.95 1.19 -18.98
C SER A 284 18.65 2.41 -19.57
N SER A 285 19.74 2.92 -18.96
CA SER A 285 20.39 4.19 -19.31
C SER A 285 20.68 4.39 -20.80
N HIS A 286 21.04 3.31 -21.51
CA HIS A 286 21.31 3.29 -22.95
C HIS A 286 20.06 3.35 -23.84
N LEU A 287 18.88 3.11 -23.29
CA LEU A 287 17.59 3.14 -23.98
C LEU A 287 16.86 4.46 -23.75
N ARG A 288 16.00 4.82 -24.71
CA ARG A 288 15.00 5.88 -24.51
C ARG A 288 13.90 5.34 -23.61
N PRO A 289 13.30 6.17 -22.73
CA PRO A 289 12.23 5.72 -21.84
C PRO A 289 11.07 5.03 -22.57
N ALA A 290 10.71 5.48 -23.78
CA ALA A 290 9.65 4.87 -24.58
C ALA A 290 9.94 3.42 -25.01
N ASP A 291 11.21 3.08 -25.24
CA ASP A 291 11.60 1.75 -25.73
C ASP A 291 11.71 0.73 -24.58
N MET A 292 11.70 1.17 -23.31
CA MET A 292 11.83 0.29 -22.15
C MET A 292 10.69 -0.73 -22.03
N LEU A 293 9.48 -0.37 -22.47
CA LEU A 293 8.28 -1.19 -22.34
C LEU A 293 8.13 -2.23 -23.46
N LEU A 294 9.08 -2.30 -24.39
CA LEU A 294 9.11 -3.35 -25.41
C LEU A 294 9.40 -4.70 -24.75
N PRO A 295 8.67 -5.79 -25.09
CA PRO A 295 8.80 -7.08 -24.39
C PRO A 295 10.24 -7.61 -24.27
N ASP A 296 11.03 -7.52 -25.34
CA ASP A 296 12.43 -7.97 -25.35
C ASP A 296 13.29 -7.18 -24.36
N ASN A 297 13.08 -5.86 -24.31
CA ASN A 297 13.77 -4.98 -23.38
C ASN A 297 13.32 -5.22 -21.94
N VAL A 298 12.02 -5.44 -21.69
CA VAL A 298 11.49 -5.76 -20.36
C VAL A 298 12.17 -7.01 -19.81
N ILE A 299 12.31 -8.06 -20.62
CA ILE A 299 12.97 -9.30 -20.21
C ILE A 299 14.46 -9.05 -19.93
N ALA A 300 15.16 -8.35 -20.83
CA ALA A 300 16.58 -8.05 -20.66
C ALA A 300 16.87 -7.20 -19.41
N LEU A 301 16.09 -6.13 -19.20
CA LEU A 301 16.25 -5.20 -18.08
C LEU A 301 15.89 -5.81 -16.72
N THR A 302 15.04 -6.84 -16.70
CA THR A 302 14.61 -7.51 -15.46
C THR A 302 15.34 -8.83 -15.23
N ALA A 303 16.33 -9.18 -16.05
CA ALA A 303 17.02 -10.46 -15.94
C ALA A 303 17.73 -10.64 -14.58
N CYS A 304 18.28 -9.56 -14.03
CA CYS A 304 19.00 -9.58 -12.75
C CYS A 304 18.08 -9.74 -11.53
N THR A 305 16.78 -9.44 -11.64
CA THR A 305 15.84 -9.56 -10.52
C THR A 305 15.20 -10.94 -10.41
N ARG A 306 15.54 -11.85 -11.35
CA ARG A 306 15.03 -13.23 -11.41
C ARG A 306 16.05 -14.28 -10.98
N GLN A 307 17.28 -13.87 -10.64
CA GLN A 307 18.34 -14.74 -10.12
C GLN A 307 18.21 -14.88 -8.61
#